data_AF-A0A8C5SQ55-F1
#
_entry.id   AF-A0A8C5SQ55-F1
#
_cell.length_a   1.000
_cell.length_b   1.000
_cell.length_c   1.000
_cell.angle_alpha   90.00
_cell.angle_beta   90.00
_cell.angle_gamma   90.00
#
_symmetry.space_group_name_H-M   'P 1'
#
loop_
_entity.id
_entity.type
_entity.pdbx_description
1 polymer ?
#
loop_
_entity_poly.entity_id
_entity_poly.type
_entity_poly.pdbx_seq_one_letter_code
_entity_poly.pdbx_strand_id
1 'polypeptide(L)'
;KCNKLSSKLSNLPASDVPSKAKIIWEKFSGQTNFERDMYFYDTFPKDFLWGVSTSAYQIEGGWNADGKGPSIWDNFTHISGKINNNDTGDIACDSYNKVDEDLYLLRALKVNSYRFSFSWSRIFPDGRNQSINSHGVDYYNQLINGLLAANITPMVTLYHWDLPQALQDIGGWENPDLIELFNSYADFCFQTFGDRVKFWITFNEPVVISWFGYDTGAHPPSVENNPGDTLYKVGHTILKAHARVYHTYDQKYRKNQKGIISISLNIDWVEPKTRRNSRNIEAADRFLQFTAGWFAHPIFKNGDYPSKRSEVFHVFYEILSPANEVISSEFKGIFSWKKTCRIVA
;
A
#
# COMPACT_ATOMS: atom_id res chain seq x y z
N LYS A 1 -25.76 -13.84 -11.53
CA LYS A 1 -25.33 -13.31 -12.86
C LYS A 1 -24.31 -12.19 -12.64
N CYS A 2 -23.05 -12.51 -12.33
CA CYS A 2 -21.97 -11.53 -12.25
C CYS A 2 -21.12 -11.64 -13.52
N ASN A 3 -21.54 -10.94 -14.58
CA ASN A 3 -20.75 -10.73 -15.78
C ASN A 3 -20.71 -9.22 -16.03
N LYS A 4 -19.71 -8.53 -15.45
CA LYS A 4 -19.18 -7.20 -15.85
C LYS A 4 -18.25 -6.65 -14.76
N LEU A 5 -17.11 -7.30 -14.52
CA LEU A 5 -15.98 -6.68 -13.80
C LEU A 5 -14.69 -7.07 -14.53
N SER A 6 -14.56 -6.61 -15.77
CA SER A 6 -13.29 -6.51 -16.48
C SER A 6 -13.50 -5.55 -17.66
N SER A 7 -13.72 -4.29 -17.35
CA SER A 7 -13.40 -3.24 -18.31
C SER A 7 -12.08 -2.66 -17.84
N LYS A 8 -10.98 -2.92 -18.56
CA LYS A 8 -9.78 -2.08 -18.45
C LYS A 8 -10.25 -0.62 -18.44
N LEU A 9 -9.85 0.13 -17.43
CA LEU A 9 -10.12 1.57 -17.40
C LEU A 9 -9.56 2.16 -18.69
N SER A 10 -10.37 2.89 -19.44
CA SER A 10 -9.91 3.59 -20.64
C SER A 10 -8.81 4.56 -20.26
N ASN A 11 -7.72 4.62 -21.04
CA ASN A 11 -6.64 5.58 -20.80
C ASN A 11 -7.22 7.00 -20.71
N LEU A 12 -7.01 7.66 -19.57
CA LEU A 12 -7.46 9.02 -19.32
C LEU A 12 -6.28 9.99 -19.54
N PRO A 13 -6.48 11.16 -20.15
CA PRO A 13 -5.39 12.14 -20.34
C PRO A 13 -4.81 12.58 -18.99
N ALA A 14 -3.56 13.04 -18.99
CA ALA A 14 -2.92 13.62 -17.80
C ALA A 14 -3.81 14.72 -17.17
N SER A 15 -3.69 14.94 -15.86
CA SER A 15 -4.44 16.03 -15.22
C SER A 15 -3.84 17.38 -15.59
N ASP A 16 -4.69 18.32 -15.99
CA ASP A 16 -4.34 19.75 -16.05
C ASP A 16 -3.92 20.25 -14.66
N VAL A 17 -3.23 21.39 -14.59
CA VAL A 17 -2.99 22.05 -13.31
C VAL A 17 -3.40 23.53 -13.34
N PRO A 18 -4.27 24.00 -12.42
CA PRO A 18 -4.95 23.23 -11.37
C PRO A 18 -5.91 22.19 -11.97
N SER A 19 -5.95 20.99 -11.36
CA SER A 19 -6.78 19.90 -11.87
C SER A 19 -8.26 20.26 -11.89
N LYS A 20 -9.03 19.57 -12.73
CA LYS A 20 -10.49 19.71 -12.77
C LYS A 20 -11.15 19.40 -11.42
N ALA A 21 -10.46 18.70 -10.52
CA ALA A 21 -10.92 18.45 -9.16
C ALA A 21 -10.90 19.69 -8.25
N LYS A 22 -10.30 20.82 -8.68
CA LYS A 22 -10.34 22.09 -7.92
C LYS A 22 -11.76 22.56 -7.58
N ILE A 23 -12.73 22.18 -8.42
CA ILE A 23 -14.16 22.46 -8.21
C ILE A 23 -14.68 21.86 -6.90
N ILE A 24 -14.04 20.82 -6.35
CA ILE A 24 -14.39 20.25 -5.05
C ILE A 24 -14.15 21.29 -3.94
N TRP A 25 -13.02 22.02 -3.98
CA TRP A 25 -12.81 23.13 -3.06
C TRP A 25 -13.72 24.33 -3.34
N GLU A 26 -14.32 24.47 -4.52
CA GLU A 26 -15.31 25.52 -4.81
C GLU A 26 -16.73 25.12 -4.37
N LYS A 27 -17.00 23.82 -4.30
CA LYS A 27 -18.30 23.28 -3.90
C LYS A 27 -18.46 23.19 -2.38
N PHE A 28 -17.50 22.60 -1.67
CA PHE A 28 -17.63 22.31 -0.22
C PHE A 28 -17.19 23.46 0.68
N SER A 29 -16.92 24.59 0.07
CA SER A 29 -16.18 25.68 0.65
C SER A 29 -16.99 26.72 1.37
N GLY A 30 -18.19 26.95 0.85
CA GLY A 30 -19.21 27.79 1.46
C GLY A 30 -20.03 27.04 2.50
N GLN A 31 -19.77 25.74 2.72
CA GLN A 31 -20.47 24.98 3.75
C GLN A 31 -20.16 25.58 5.12
N THR A 32 -21.23 25.90 5.83
CA THR A 32 -21.19 26.24 7.25
C THR A 32 -20.72 25.03 8.06
N ASN A 33 -20.22 25.27 9.28
CA ASN A 33 -19.89 24.16 10.18
C ASN A 33 -21.11 23.28 10.45
N PHE A 34 -22.31 23.87 10.51
CA PHE A 34 -23.56 23.14 10.69
C PHE A 34 -23.85 22.19 9.52
N GLU A 35 -23.73 22.66 8.27
CA GLU A 35 -23.95 21.80 7.09
C GLU A 35 -22.92 20.67 6.98
N ARG A 36 -21.67 20.93 7.40
CA ARG A 36 -20.60 19.92 7.42
C ARG A 36 -20.84 18.85 8.48
N ASP A 37 -21.30 19.26 9.66
CA ASP A 37 -21.45 18.39 10.81
C ASP A 37 -22.85 17.74 10.88
N MET A 38 -23.68 17.94 9.85
CA MET A 38 -25.00 17.35 9.73
C MET A 38 -24.91 15.83 9.53
N TYR A 39 -25.68 15.07 10.31
CA TYR A 39 -25.78 13.62 10.16
C TYR A 39 -26.68 13.28 8.97
N PHE A 40 -26.15 12.51 8.02
CA PHE A 40 -26.92 11.89 6.97
C PHE A 40 -27.35 10.49 7.42
N TYR A 41 -28.65 10.22 7.38
CA TYR A 41 -29.22 8.91 7.71
C TYR A 41 -29.54 8.17 6.42
N ASP A 42 -28.83 7.06 6.19
CA ASP A 42 -29.10 6.14 5.09
C ASP A 42 -28.49 4.75 5.40
N THR A 43 -28.73 3.77 4.54
CA THR A 43 -28.16 2.43 4.64
C THR A 43 -27.18 2.19 3.50
N PHE A 44 -26.01 1.65 3.82
CA PHE A 44 -25.04 1.23 2.80
C PHE A 44 -25.59 0.07 1.95
N PRO A 45 -25.07 -0.14 0.73
CA PRO A 45 -25.41 -1.30 -0.09
C PRO A 45 -25.30 -2.62 0.71
N LYS A 46 -26.18 -3.59 0.42
CA LYS A 46 -26.26 -4.85 1.18
C LYS A 46 -24.97 -5.67 1.14
N ASP A 47 -24.18 -5.50 0.10
CA ASP A 47 -22.89 -6.15 -0.16
C ASP A 47 -21.69 -5.30 0.26
N PHE A 48 -21.91 -4.22 1.02
CA PHE A 48 -20.83 -3.39 1.54
C PHE A 48 -19.96 -4.17 2.53
N LEU A 49 -18.64 -4.09 2.33
CA LEU A 49 -17.66 -4.73 3.20
C LEU A 49 -17.30 -3.82 4.37
N TRP A 50 -17.63 -4.26 5.58
CA TRP A 50 -17.23 -3.66 6.84
C TRP A 50 -16.09 -4.49 7.41
N GLY A 51 -14.93 -3.87 7.60
CA GLY A 51 -13.75 -4.56 8.05
C GLY A 51 -12.86 -3.73 8.94
N VAL A 52 -11.88 -4.42 9.51
CA VAL A 52 -10.74 -3.82 10.21
C VAL A 52 -9.46 -4.25 9.49
N SER A 53 -8.36 -3.55 9.77
CA SER A 53 -7.08 -3.82 9.11
C SER A 53 -5.90 -3.83 10.07
N THR A 54 -4.93 -4.70 9.83
CA THR A 54 -3.66 -4.82 10.56
C THR A 54 -2.49 -4.98 9.59
N SER A 55 -1.27 -5.05 10.13
CA SER A 55 -0.06 -5.42 9.39
C SER A 55 0.81 -6.36 10.20
N ALA A 56 1.58 -7.18 9.50
CA ALA A 56 2.36 -8.26 10.08
C ALA A 56 3.31 -7.75 11.18
N TYR A 57 4.18 -6.78 10.87
CA TYR A 57 5.13 -6.25 11.85
C TYR A 57 4.44 -5.60 13.07
N GLN A 58 3.26 -5.00 12.89
CA GLN A 58 2.55 -4.32 13.99
C GLN A 58 1.88 -5.26 14.98
N ILE A 59 1.52 -6.49 14.58
CA ILE A 59 0.72 -7.38 15.43
C ILE A 59 1.34 -8.76 15.67
N GLU A 60 2.09 -9.31 14.72
CA GLU A 60 2.47 -10.72 14.77
C GLU A 60 3.44 -11.05 15.88
N GLY A 61 4.52 -10.27 16.02
CA GLY A 61 5.64 -10.67 16.85
C GLY A 61 6.36 -11.91 16.30
N GLY A 62 7.03 -12.65 17.18
CA GLY A 62 7.79 -13.85 16.82
C GLY A 62 8.84 -13.54 15.76
N TRP A 63 9.60 -12.46 15.94
CA TRP A 63 10.48 -11.90 14.91
C TRP A 63 11.56 -12.87 14.41
N ASN A 64 11.98 -13.80 15.27
CA ASN A 64 12.97 -14.86 15.03
C ASN A 64 12.40 -16.27 15.32
N ALA A 65 11.08 -16.39 15.47
CA ALA A 65 10.42 -17.67 15.75
C ALA A 65 10.27 -18.50 14.48
N ASP A 66 10.35 -19.83 14.63
CA ASP A 66 10.06 -20.84 13.61
C ASP A 66 10.66 -20.53 12.23
N GLY A 67 11.91 -20.08 12.22
CA GLY A 67 12.68 -19.82 11.00
C GLY A 67 12.36 -18.50 10.30
N LYS A 68 11.53 -17.59 10.85
CA LYS A 68 11.36 -16.24 10.29
C LYS A 68 12.72 -15.51 10.22
N GLY A 69 12.99 -14.88 9.08
CA GLY A 69 14.16 -14.01 8.90
C GLY A 69 13.91 -12.58 9.40
N PRO A 70 14.98 -11.82 9.69
CA PRO A 70 14.86 -10.42 10.05
C PRO A 70 14.39 -9.58 8.85
N SER A 71 13.52 -8.62 9.14
CA SER A 71 13.12 -7.55 8.23
C SER A 71 13.91 -6.26 8.54
N ILE A 72 13.80 -5.27 7.66
CA ILE A 72 14.40 -3.94 7.88
C ILE A 72 13.88 -3.26 9.16
N TRP A 73 12.64 -3.54 9.56
CA TRP A 73 12.08 -3.03 10.81
C TRP A 73 12.67 -3.72 12.03
N ASP A 74 12.91 -5.02 11.96
CA ASP A 74 13.60 -5.76 13.04
C ASP A 74 14.96 -5.09 13.30
N ASN A 75 15.80 -4.92 12.28
CA ASN A 75 17.10 -4.29 12.47
C ASN A 75 17.02 -2.83 12.95
N PHE A 76 16.11 -2.04 12.38
CA PHE A 76 15.98 -0.63 12.72
C PHE A 76 15.53 -0.40 14.17
N THR A 77 14.56 -1.16 14.66
CA THR A 77 14.04 -1.02 16.04
C THR A 77 15.03 -1.48 17.09
N HIS A 78 15.92 -2.42 16.76
CA HIS A 78 17.01 -2.86 17.63
C HIS A 78 18.16 -1.84 17.75
N ILE A 79 18.15 -0.75 16.98
CA ILE A 79 19.11 0.35 17.14
C ILE A 79 18.66 1.24 18.30
N SER A 80 19.49 1.29 19.35
CA SER A 80 19.23 2.12 20.53
C SER A 80 18.97 3.58 20.14
N GLY A 81 17.85 4.13 20.60
CA GLY A 81 17.43 5.52 20.39
C GLY A 81 16.67 5.79 19.10
N LYS A 82 16.50 4.82 18.20
CA LYS A 82 15.70 5.00 16.96
C LYS A 82 14.19 4.97 17.21
N ILE A 83 13.74 4.17 18.18
CA ILE A 83 12.34 4.12 18.62
C ILE A 83 12.22 4.73 20.01
N ASN A 84 11.12 5.45 20.24
CA ASN A 84 10.80 5.98 21.56
C ASN A 84 10.73 4.80 22.57
N ASN A 85 11.33 4.97 23.75
CA ASN A 85 11.50 3.92 24.76
C ASN A 85 12.28 2.66 24.33
N ASN A 86 12.89 2.63 23.13
CA ASN A 86 13.50 1.44 22.53
C ASN A 86 12.53 0.25 22.40
N ASP A 87 11.25 0.54 22.18
CA ASP A 87 10.25 -0.50 21.93
C ASP A 87 10.54 -1.23 20.60
N THR A 88 10.25 -2.53 20.55
CA THR A 88 10.43 -3.38 19.36
C THR A 88 9.13 -4.07 18.94
N GLY A 89 9.08 -4.57 17.70
CA GLY A 89 8.01 -5.42 17.19
C GLY A 89 8.17 -6.91 17.54
N ASP A 90 9.10 -7.26 18.43
CA ASP A 90 9.52 -8.66 18.66
C ASP A 90 8.39 -9.56 19.15
N ILE A 91 7.53 -9.01 20.01
CA ILE A 91 6.32 -9.65 20.52
C ILE A 91 5.07 -8.93 19.99
N ALA A 92 5.07 -7.59 20.00
CA ALA A 92 3.93 -6.77 19.58
C ALA A 92 2.61 -7.19 20.27
N CYS A 93 1.57 -7.51 19.49
CA CYS A 93 0.30 -8.05 20.02
C CYS A 93 0.32 -9.58 20.18
N ASP A 94 1.40 -10.23 19.73
CA ASP A 94 1.60 -11.68 19.76
C ASP A 94 0.58 -12.47 18.94
N SER A 95 0.09 -11.88 17.84
CA SER A 95 -0.88 -12.51 16.93
C SER A 95 -0.34 -13.78 16.27
N TYR A 96 0.99 -13.94 16.18
CA TYR A 96 1.60 -15.18 15.69
C TYR A 96 1.19 -16.40 16.53
N ASN A 97 1.05 -16.21 17.84
CA ASN A 97 0.68 -17.26 18.79
C ASN A 97 -0.81 -17.22 19.18
N LYS A 98 -1.57 -16.20 18.73
CA LYS A 98 -2.94 -15.89 19.20
C LYS A 98 -3.97 -15.79 18.07
N VAL A 99 -3.85 -16.65 17.07
CA VAL A 99 -4.76 -16.67 15.92
C VAL A 99 -6.21 -16.87 16.35
N ASP A 100 -6.46 -17.75 17.33
CA ASP A 100 -7.82 -18.07 17.78
C ASP A 100 -8.48 -16.89 18.50
N GLU A 101 -7.70 -16.12 19.27
CA GLU A 101 -8.12 -14.89 19.94
C GLU A 101 -8.46 -13.79 18.93
N ASP A 102 -7.62 -13.58 17.92
CA ASP A 102 -7.88 -12.61 16.86
C ASP A 102 -9.18 -12.96 16.10
N LEU A 103 -9.37 -14.24 15.77
CA LEU A 103 -10.60 -14.72 15.13
C LEU A 103 -11.84 -14.57 16.03
N TYR A 104 -11.68 -14.74 17.35
CA TYR A 104 -12.75 -14.44 18.30
C TYR A 104 -13.12 -12.95 18.28
N LEU A 105 -12.15 -12.06 18.34
CA LEU A 105 -12.37 -10.60 18.34
C LEU A 105 -13.03 -10.12 17.04
N LEU A 106 -12.60 -10.61 15.88
CA LEU A 106 -13.20 -10.26 14.59
C LEU A 106 -14.67 -10.69 14.51
N ARG A 107 -15.01 -11.88 15.00
CA ARG A 107 -16.41 -12.33 15.09
C ARG A 107 -17.23 -11.47 16.05
N ALA A 108 -16.66 -11.12 17.20
CA ALA A 108 -17.33 -10.26 18.19
C ALA A 108 -17.64 -8.86 17.62
N LEU A 109 -16.75 -8.31 16.80
CA LEU A 109 -16.96 -7.05 16.06
C LEU A 109 -17.99 -7.17 14.93
N LYS A 110 -18.35 -8.39 14.52
CA LYS A 110 -19.28 -8.68 13.42
C LYS A 110 -18.84 -8.06 12.09
N VAL A 111 -17.52 -7.97 11.87
CA VAL A 111 -16.98 -7.58 10.56
C VAL A 111 -17.20 -8.70 9.56
N ASN A 112 -17.32 -8.34 8.29
CA ASN A 112 -17.45 -9.30 7.18
C ASN A 112 -16.18 -9.36 6.31
N SER A 113 -15.17 -8.55 6.64
CA SER A 113 -13.86 -8.58 6.01
C SER A 113 -12.75 -8.28 7.00
N TYR A 114 -11.57 -8.85 6.75
CA TYR A 114 -10.37 -8.55 7.51
C TYR A 114 -9.20 -8.35 6.54
N ARG A 115 -8.57 -7.18 6.64
CA ARG A 115 -7.35 -6.89 5.90
C ARG A 115 -6.14 -7.14 6.78
N PHE A 116 -5.22 -7.97 6.33
CA PHE A 116 -3.94 -8.18 6.99
C PHE A 116 -2.82 -8.21 5.95
N SER A 117 -1.57 -8.16 6.37
CA SER A 117 -0.43 -8.38 5.48
C SER A 117 0.24 -9.69 5.77
N PHE A 118 0.85 -10.27 4.74
CA PHE A 118 1.89 -11.26 4.95
C PHE A 118 3.19 -10.55 5.30
N SER A 119 3.97 -11.17 6.19
CA SER A 119 5.39 -10.89 6.36
C SER A 119 6.20 -11.66 5.32
N TRP A 120 6.83 -10.93 4.42
CA TRP A 120 7.71 -11.53 3.40
C TRP A 120 8.84 -12.32 4.08
N SER A 121 9.48 -11.78 5.11
CA SER A 121 10.58 -12.47 5.81
C SER A 121 10.11 -13.67 6.65
N ARG A 122 8.81 -13.80 6.94
CA ARG A 122 8.26 -15.03 7.55
C ARG A 122 8.06 -16.14 6.53
N ILE A 123 7.65 -15.80 5.31
CA ILE A 123 7.45 -16.78 4.23
C ILE A 123 8.79 -17.15 3.59
N PHE A 124 9.61 -16.16 3.24
CA PHE A 124 10.99 -16.30 2.71
C PHE A 124 11.97 -15.53 3.60
N PRO A 125 12.63 -16.18 4.57
CA PRO A 125 13.59 -15.57 5.50
C PRO A 125 14.69 -14.73 4.86
N ASP A 126 15.19 -15.13 3.69
CA ASP A 126 16.18 -14.34 2.93
C ASP A 126 15.57 -13.53 1.76
N GLY A 127 14.24 -13.57 1.64
CA GLY A 127 13.45 -12.93 0.59
C GLY A 127 13.34 -13.68 -0.74
N ARG A 128 13.90 -14.88 -0.87
CA ARG A 128 13.91 -15.67 -2.12
C ARG A 128 13.20 -17.01 -1.95
N ASN A 129 12.67 -17.57 -3.05
CA ASN A 129 11.93 -18.84 -3.02
C ASN A 129 12.73 -20.01 -2.43
N GLN A 130 14.05 -20.00 -2.51
CA GLN A 130 14.89 -21.08 -1.96
C GLN A 130 14.81 -21.16 -0.44
N SER A 131 14.39 -20.09 0.25
CA SER A 131 14.31 -20.05 1.70
C SER A 131 12.89 -20.31 2.24
N ILE A 132 11.93 -20.78 1.43
CA ILE A 132 10.55 -21.07 1.88
C ILE A 132 10.52 -21.68 3.28
N ASN A 133 9.83 -20.99 4.19
CA ASN A 133 9.58 -21.44 5.54
C ASN A 133 8.15 -22.00 5.65
N SER A 134 8.04 -23.31 5.85
CA SER A 134 6.76 -24.00 5.98
C SER A 134 5.95 -23.51 7.19
N HIS A 135 6.59 -23.20 8.32
CA HIS A 135 5.89 -22.70 9.51
C HIS A 135 5.23 -21.35 9.27
N GLY A 136 5.88 -20.47 8.51
CA GLY A 136 5.30 -19.21 8.07
C GLY A 136 4.08 -19.42 7.18
N VAL A 137 4.16 -20.37 6.23
CA VAL A 137 3.05 -20.72 5.33
C VAL A 137 1.87 -21.31 6.11
N ASP A 138 2.13 -22.19 7.08
CA ASP A 138 1.12 -22.84 7.91
C ASP A 138 0.37 -21.83 8.79
N TYR A 139 1.06 -20.85 9.37
CA TYR A 139 0.44 -19.75 10.11
C TYR A 139 -0.60 -19.00 9.26
N TYR A 140 -0.24 -18.58 8.04
CA TYR A 140 -1.19 -17.88 7.17
C TYR A 140 -2.31 -18.80 6.68
N ASN A 141 -2.04 -20.09 6.46
CA ASN A 141 -3.08 -21.06 6.17
C ASN A 141 -4.10 -21.17 7.31
N GLN A 142 -3.64 -21.24 8.56
CA GLN A 142 -4.49 -21.30 9.74
C GLN A 142 -5.36 -20.05 9.85
N LEU A 143 -4.77 -18.86 9.73
CA LEU A 143 -5.50 -17.59 9.77
C LEU A 143 -6.56 -17.51 8.65
N ILE A 144 -6.18 -17.78 7.40
CA ILE A 144 -7.10 -17.72 6.25
C ILE A 144 -8.25 -18.72 6.41
N ASN A 145 -7.94 -19.95 6.83
CA ASN A 145 -8.97 -20.97 7.07
C ASN A 145 -9.93 -20.56 8.19
N GLY A 146 -9.40 -20.01 9.29
CA GLY A 146 -10.19 -19.52 10.41
C GLY A 146 -11.11 -18.37 10.02
N LEU A 147 -10.62 -17.41 9.21
CA LEU A 147 -11.44 -16.30 8.70
C LEU A 147 -12.61 -16.81 7.85
N LEU A 148 -12.33 -17.74 6.93
CA LEU A 148 -13.37 -18.31 6.07
C LEU A 148 -14.39 -19.13 6.86
N ALA A 149 -13.95 -19.91 7.85
CA ALA A 149 -14.85 -20.62 8.76
C ALA A 149 -15.76 -19.66 9.56
N ALA A 150 -15.29 -18.44 9.80
CA ALA A 150 -16.06 -17.36 10.45
C ALA A 150 -16.90 -16.52 9.46
N ASN A 151 -16.93 -16.85 8.16
CA ASN A 151 -17.55 -16.04 7.09
C ASN A 151 -16.96 -14.62 6.97
N ILE A 152 -15.68 -14.46 7.26
CA ILE A 152 -14.94 -13.20 7.13
C ILE A 152 -14.09 -13.27 5.87
N THR A 153 -14.27 -12.32 4.96
CA THR A 153 -13.52 -12.26 3.70
C THR A 153 -12.08 -11.80 3.94
N PRO A 154 -11.05 -12.60 3.63
CA PRO A 154 -9.66 -12.19 3.74
C PRO A 154 -9.28 -11.21 2.62
N MET A 155 -8.66 -10.09 3.00
CA MET A 155 -8.01 -9.15 2.10
C MET A 155 -6.51 -9.11 2.42
N VAL A 156 -5.67 -9.62 1.52
CA VAL A 156 -4.24 -9.80 1.81
C VAL A 156 -3.42 -8.69 1.18
N THR A 157 -2.57 -8.05 1.99
CA THR A 157 -1.51 -7.15 1.53
C THR A 157 -0.20 -7.94 1.44
N LEU A 158 0.45 -7.94 0.28
CA LEU A 158 1.69 -8.66 0.06
C LEU A 158 2.90 -7.95 0.70
N TYR A 159 2.93 -6.62 0.65
CA TYR A 159 4.03 -5.84 1.21
C TYR A 159 3.52 -4.70 2.10
N HIS A 160 3.89 -4.74 3.38
CA HIS A 160 3.56 -3.71 4.36
C HIS A 160 4.82 -3.25 5.11
N TRP A 161 5.79 -2.74 4.33
CA TRP A 161 7.01 -2.06 4.79
C TRP A 161 8.08 -2.97 5.41
N ASP A 162 7.84 -4.28 5.45
CA ASP A 162 8.63 -5.29 6.14
C ASP A 162 9.54 -6.08 5.17
N LEU A 163 10.36 -5.35 4.41
CA LEU A 163 11.34 -5.97 3.49
C LEU A 163 12.28 -6.91 4.27
N PRO A 164 12.54 -8.15 3.81
CA PRO A 164 13.58 -9.00 4.37
C PRO A 164 14.93 -8.28 4.35
N GLN A 165 15.67 -8.31 5.46
CA GLN A 165 16.94 -7.60 5.58
C GLN A 165 17.94 -8.04 4.51
N ALA A 166 17.99 -9.34 4.18
CA ALA A 166 18.86 -9.87 3.13
C ALA A 166 18.61 -9.27 1.74
N LEU A 167 17.42 -8.69 1.50
CA LEU A 167 17.12 -7.94 0.28
C LEU A 167 17.53 -6.47 0.38
N GLN A 168 17.46 -5.89 1.58
CA GLN A 168 18.00 -4.54 1.82
C GLN A 168 19.53 -4.52 1.69
N ASP A 169 20.21 -5.60 2.09
CA ASP A 169 21.67 -5.72 2.01
C ASP A 169 22.20 -5.71 0.57
N ILE A 170 21.35 -6.02 -0.42
CA ILE A 170 21.64 -5.89 -1.86
C ILE A 170 21.10 -4.61 -2.49
N GLY A 171 20.72 -3.62 -1.67
CA GLY A 171 20.26 -2.30 -2.10
C GLY A 171 18.77 -2.02 -1.91
N GLY A 172 17.96 -2.99 -1.50
CA GLY A 172 16.53 -2.78 -1.26
C GLY A 172 15.82 -2.19 -2.47
N TRP A 173 14.81 -1.34 -2.27
CA TRP A 173 14.00 -0.81 -3.37
C TRP A 173 14.74 0.12 -4.35
N GLU A 174 15.99 0.48 -4.06
CA GLU A 174 16.87 1.13 -5.04
C GLU A 174 17.38 0.15 -6.10
N ASN A 175 17.45 -1.14 -5.77
CA ASN A 175 17.87 -2.19 -6.68
C ASN A 175 16.69 -2.62 -7.59
N PRO A 176 16.80 -2.48 -8.92
CA PRO A 176 15.74 -2.88 -9.85
C PRO A 176 15.45 -4.39 -9.85
N ASP A 177 16.38 -5.24 -9.41
CA ASP A 177 16.17 -6.70 -9.30
C ASP A 177 15.02 -7.06 -8.36
N LEU A 178 14.66 -6.15 -7.44
CA LEU A 178 13.55 -6.33 -6.51
C LEU A 178 12.18 -6.40 -7.19
N ILE A 179 12.07 -5.93 -8.45
CA ILE A 179 10.87 -6.12 -9.27
C ILE A 179 10.58 -7.61 -9.46
N GLU A 180 11.57 -8.39 -9.88
CA GLU A 180 11.37 -9.83 -10.12
C GLU A 180 11.38 -10.63 -8.82
N LEU A 181 12.18 -10.24 -7.82
CA LEU A 181 12.17 -10.89 -6.51
C LEU A 181 10.80 -10.74 -5.81
N PHE A 182 10.22 -9.54 -5.81
CA PHE A 182 8.88 -9.32 -5.29
C PHE A 182 7.82 -10.06 -6.11
N ASN A 183 7.98 -10.10 -7.44
CA ASN A 183 7.09 -10.87 -8.29
C ASN A 183 7.14 -12.38 -8.01
N SER A 184 8.32 -12.93 -7.75
CA SER A 184 8.48 -14.34 -7.38
C SER A 184 7.77 -14.68 -6.06
N TYR A 185 7.90 -13.80 -5.07
CA TYR A 185 7.16 -13.88 -3.81
C TYR A 185 5.64 -13.79 -3.99
N ALA A 186 5.18 -12.83 -4.79
CA ALA A 186 3.75 -12.69 -5.09
C ALA A 186 3.19 -13.92 -5.84
N ASP A 187 3.93 -14.44 -6.83
CA ASP A 187 3.58 -15.64 -7.60
C ASP A 187 3.37 -16.85 -6.68
N PHE A 188 4.29 -17.06 -5.73
CA PHE A 188 4.16 -18.09 -4.70
C PHE A 188 2.92 -17.88 -3.82
N CYS A 189 2.68 -16.64 -3.37
CA CYS A 189 1.51 -16.32 -2.55
C CYS A 189 0.18 -16.59 -3.30
N PHE A 190 0.11 -16.22 -4.58
CA PHE A 190 -1.07 -16.49 -5.40
C PHE A 190 -1.28 -17.98 -5.62
N GLN A 191 -0.21 -18.73 -5.87
CA GLN A 191 -0.28 -20.18 -6.04
C GLN A 191 -0.76 -20.87 -4.76
N THR A 192 -0.28 -20.42 -3.60
CA THR A 192 -0.48 -21.10 -2.32
C THR A 192 -1.80 -20.74 -1.65
N PHE A 193 -2.22 -19.47 -1.73
CA PHE A 193 -3.37 -18.96 -0.97
C PHE A 193 -4.52 -18.45 -1.86
N GLY A 194 -4.31 -18.31 -3.16
CA GLY A 194 -5.29 -17.70 -4.08
C GLY A 194 -6.51 -18.57 -4.39
N ASP A 195 -6.51 -19.83 -3.97
CA ASP A 195 -7.71 -20.67 -3.93
C ASP A 195 -8.78 -20.07 -2.99
N ARG A 196 -8.33 -19.45 -1.88
CA ARG A 196 -9.16 -18.87 -0.81
C ARG A 196 -9.16 -17.34 -0.78
N VAL A 197 -8.03 -16.70 -1.07
CA VAL A 197 -7.89 -15.24 -1.06
C VAL A 197 -8.34 -14.64 -2.40
N LYS A 198 -9.33 -13.75 -2.34
CA LYS A 198 -9.93 -13.11 -3.53
C LYS A 198 -9.69 -11.61 -3.62
N PHE A 199 -9.05 -11.00 -2.62
CA PHE A 199 -8.71 -9.59 -2.63
C PHE A 199 -7.24 -9.43 -2.27
N TRP A 200 -6.45 -8.98 -3.24
CA TRP A 200 -5.02 -8.76 -3.12
C TRP A 200 -4.67 -7.27 -3.17
N ILE A 201 -3.74 -6.87 -2.31
CA ILE A 201 -3.11 -5.55 -2.31
C ILE A 201 -1.61 -5.77 -2.44
N THR A 202 -0.95 -5.21 -3.45
CA THR A 202 0.49 -5.43 -3.62
C THR A 202 1.29 -4.68 -2.56
N PHE A 203 1.11 -3.36 -2.47
CA PHE A 203 1.84 -2.48 -1.57
C PHE A 203 0.89 -1.69 -0.70
N ASN A 204 1.26 -1.50 0.57
CA ASN A 204 0.68 -0.49 1.44
C ASN A 204 1.44 0.84 1.31
N GLU A 205 0.72 1.92 0.97
CA GLU A 205 1.19 3.31 1.09
C GLU A 205 2.60 3.53 0.50
N PRO A 206 2.79 3.36 -0.81
CA PRO A 206 4.11 3.40 -1.42
C PRO A 206 4.81 4.75 -1.31
N VAL A 207 4.05 5.85 -1.14
CA VAL A 207 4.60 7.18 -0.82
C VAL A 207 5.37 7.14 0.49
N VAL A 208 4.86 6.45 1.52
CA VAL A 208 5.52 6.34 2.82
C VAL A 208 6.82 5.54 2.69
N ILE A 209 6.80 4.43 1.95
CA ILE A 209 8.01 3.63 1.69
C ILE A 209 9.09 4.52 1.05
N SER A 210 8.74 5.26 0.00
CA SER A 210 9.70 6.08 -0.74
C SER A 210 10.16 7.31 0.04
N TRP A 211 9.24 8.05 0.66
CA TRP A 211 9.54 9.33 1.31
C TRP A 211 10.13 9.15 2.72
N PHE A 212 9.53 8.29 3.54
CA PHE A 212 9.98 8.09 4.92
C PHE A 212 11.21 7.16 4.97
N GLY A 213 11.33 6.22 4.02
CA GLY A 213 12.48 5.32 3.94
C GLY A 213 13.72 5.92 3.26
N TYR A 214 13.53 6.71 2.20
CA TYR A 214 14.61 7.09 1.25
C TYR A 214 14.79 8.59 1.00
N ASP A 215 14.17 9.44 1.82
CA ASP A 215 14.37 10.90 1.79
C ASP A 215 14.48 11.49 3.20
N THR A 216 13.45 11.34 4.04
CA THR A 216 13.53 11.83 5.43
C THR A 216 14.28 10.89 6.36
N GLY A 217 14.41 9.61 5.99
CA GLY A 217 14.97 8.55 6.82
C GLY A 217 14.22 8.26 8.12
N ALA A 218 12.98 8.74 8.27
CA ALA A 218 12.17 8.50 9.45
C ALA A 218 11.73 7.04 9.63
N HIS A 219 11.68 6.26 8.54
CA HIS A 219 11.39 4.82 8.53
C HIS A 219 12.61 4.04 8.00
N PRO A 220 12.71 2.73 8.27
CA PRO A 220 13.71 1.89 7.62
C PRO A 220 13.57 1.97 6.08
N PRO A 221 14.68 1.97 5.32
CA PRO A 221 16.06 1.76 5.77
C PRO A 221 16.79 3.01 6.32
N SER A 222 16.08 4.11 6.63
CA SER A 222 16.64 5.32 7.26
C SER A 222 17.68 6.04 6.39
N VAL A 223 17.48 6.10 5.07
CA VAL A 223 18.39 6.81 4.17
C VAL A 223 18.10 8.32 4.25
N GLU A 224 19.03 9.07 4.83
CA GLU A 224 18.88 10.51 5.19
C GLU A 224 19.70 11.47 4.29
N ASN A 225 20.65 10.96 3.49
CA ASN A 225 21.62 11.78 2.72
C ASN A 225 21.56 11.48 1.21
N ASN A 226 20.38 11.62 0.61
CA ASN A 226 20.15 11.36 -0.80
C ASN A 226 20.24 12.66 -1.63
N PRO A 227 20.79 12.65 -2.87
CA PRO A 227 20.78 13.78 -3.81
C PRO A 227 19.38 14.30 -4.25
N GLY A 228 18.31 13.91 -3.57
CA GLY A 228 16.92 14.30 -3.87
C GLY A 228 16.24 13.44 -4.94
N ASP A 229 16.89 12.38 -5.43
CA ASP A 229 16.40 11.55 -6.53
C ASP A 229 16.10 10.09 -6.17
N THR A 230 16.69 9.54 -5.10
CA THR A 230 16.46 8.15 -4.66
C THR A 230 14.99 7.86 -4.41
N LEU A 231 14.24 8.75 -3.74
CA LEU A 231 12.82 8.53 -3.47
C LEU A 231 12.00 8.31 -4.76
N TYR A 232 12.38 8.97 -5.86
CA TYR A 232 11.71 8.83 -7.15
C TYR A 232 12.11 7.52 -7.85
N LYS A 233 13.40 7.13 -7.77
CA LYS A 233 13.88 5.84 -8.26
C LYS A 233 13.18 4.69 -7.54
N VAL A 234 13.12 4.75 -6.21
CA VAL A 234 12.40 3.78 -5.36
C VAL A 234 10.92 3.72 -5.71
N GLY A 235 10.25 4.88 -5.80
CA GLY A 235 8.83 4.91 -6.19
C GLY A 235 8.59 4.36 -7.60
N HIS A 236 9.52 4.56 -8.53
CA HIS A 236 9.45 3.98 -9.87
C HIS A 236 9.64 2.46 -9.84
N THR A 237 10.62 1.93 -9.09
CA THR A 237 10.82 0.49 -8.87
C THR A 237 9.56 -0.15 -8.29
N ILE A 238 8.94 0.48 -7.27
CA ILE A 238 7.69 0.00 -6.65
C ILE A 238 6.53 -0.02 -7.66
N LEU A 239 6.39 1.02 -8.49
CA LEU A 239 5.37 1.06 -9.54
C LEU A 239 5.55 -0.06 -10.57
N LYS A 240 6.79 -0.31 -11.01
CA LYS A 240 7.10 -1.43 -11.91
C LYS A 240 6.87 -2.79 -11.25
N ALA A 241 7.25 -2.94 -9.98
CA ALA A 241 6.98 -4.16 -9.21
C ALA A 241 5.48 -4.42 -9.07
N HIS A 242 4.67 -3.39 -8.79
CA HIS A 242 3.21 -3.49 -8.77
C HIS A 242 2.65 -3.92 -10.13
N ALA A 243 3.06 -3.28 -11.23
CA ALA A 243 2.64 -3.66 -12.57
C ALA A 243 3.00 -5.10 -12.90
N ARG A 244 4.23 -5.51 -12.60
CA ARG A 244 4.73 -6.86 -12.83
C ARG A 244 3.87 -7.90 -12.09
N VAL A 245 3.61 -7.68 -10.81
CA VAL A 245 2.76 -8.55 -9.99
C VAL A 245 1.31 -8.58 -10.49
N TYR A 246 0.76 -7.43 -10.87
CA TYR A 246 -0.58 -7.33 -11.45
C TYR A 246 -0.70 -8.22 -12.70
N HIS A 247 0.25 -8.09 -13.64
CA HIS A 247 0.24 -8.88 -14.88
C HIS A 247 0.43 -10.36 -14.62
N THR A 248 1.27 -10.75 -13.65
CA THR A 248 1.37 -12.14 -13.20
C THR A 248 0.02 -12.66 -12.70
N TYR A 249 -0.69 -11.89 -11.87
CA TYR A 249 -2.03 -12.28 -11.40
C TYR A 249 -3.04 -12.39 -12.53
N ASP A 250 -3.12 -11.38 -13.39
CA ASP A 250 -4.05 -11.29 -14.52
C ASP A 250 -3.89 -12.45 -15.50
N GLN A 251 -2.64 -12.76 -15.86
CA GLN A 251 -2.31 -13.75 -16.89
C GLN A 251 -2.38 -15.19 -16.37
N LYS A 252 -1.90 -15.45 -15.15
CA LYS A 252 -1.78 -16.81 -14.62
C LYS A 252 -2.98 -17.24 -13.76
N TYR A 253 -3.55 -16.34 -12.97
CA TYR A 253 -4.43 -16.73 -11.85
C TYR A 253 -5.86 -16.23 -11.98
N ARG A 254 -6.09 -15.02 -12.50
CA ARG A 254 -7.41 -14.36 -12.50
C ARG A 254 -8.52 -15.23 -13.08
N LYS A 255 -8.28 -15.89 -14.21
CA LYS A 255 -9.27 -16.76 -14.88
C LYS A 255 -9.81 -17.85 -13.96
N ASN A 256 -8.94 -18.46 -13.17
CA ASN A 256 -9.28 -19.62 -12.34
C ASN A 256 -9.67 -19.20 -10.91
N GLN A 257 -8.94 -18.26 -10.32
CA GLN A 257 -9.14 -17.84 -8.94
C GLN A 257 -10.25 -16.80 -8.78
N LYS A 258 -10.54 -16.00 -9.82
CA LYS A 258 -11.59 -14.97 -9.85
C LYS A 258 -11.46 -13.91 -8.74
N GLY A 259 -10.25 -13.67 -8.24
CA GLY A 259 -9.98 -12.58 -7.32
C GLY A 259 -9.71 -11.26 -8.03
N ILE A 260 -9.51 -10.22 -7.23
CA ILE A 260 -9.11 -8.89 -7.65
C ILE A 260 -7.78 -8.49 -7.02
N ILE A 261 -7.05 -7.61 -7.69
CA ILE A 261 -5.76 -7.09 -7.23
C ILE A 261 -5.66 -5.57 -7.41
N SER A 262 -5.08 -4.93 -6.40
CA SER A 262 -4.95 -3.48 -6.32
C SER A 262 -3.68 -3.07 -5.56
N ILE A 263 -3.52 -1.77 -5.36
CA ILE A 263 -2.53 -1.13 -4.49
C ILE A 263 -3.25 -0.24 -3.47
N SER A 264 -2.70 -0.11 -2.27
CA SER A 264 -3.20 0.79 -1.24
C SER A 264 -2.43 2.11 -1.31
N LEU A 265 -3.14 3.23 -1.51
CA LEU A 265 -2.56 4.58 -1.54
C LEU A 265 -3.01 5.36 -0.30
N ASN A 266 -2.07 6.01 0.39
CA ASN A 266 -2.37 7.03 1.40
C ASN A 266 -2.71 8.35 0.71
N ILE A 267 -3.79 8.99 1.14
CA ILE A 267 -4.22 10.29 0.65
C ILE A 267 -4.63 11.17 1.82
N ASP A 268 -3.89 12.25 2.00
CA ASP A 268 -4.29 13.36 2.87
C ASP A 268 -5.13 14.36 2.09
N TRP A 269 -6.15 14.89 2.76
CA TRP A 269 -6.90 16.02 2.23
C TRP A 269 -6.20 17.33 2.59
N VAL A 270 -5.98 18.17 1.58
CA VAL A 270 -5.39 19.51 1.73
C VAL A 270 -6.39 20.54 1.23
N GLU A 271 -6.41 21.69 1.90
CA GLU A 271 -7.23 22.83 1.51
C GLU A 271 -6.35 24.06 1.25
N PRO A 272 -6.70 24.88 0.25
CA PRO A 272 -5.99 26.13 0.03
C PRO A 272 -6.22 27.09 1.21
N LYS A 273 -5.16 27.77 1.68
CA LYS A 273 -5.27 28.80 2.73
C LYS A 273 -6.33 29.87 2.48
N THR A 274 -6.52 30.26 1.22
CA THR A 274 -7.66 31.07 0.80
C THR A 274 -7.97 30.80 -0.66
N ARG A 275 -9.25 30.89 -1.02
CA ARG A 275 -9.75 30.67 -2.38
C ARG A 275 -9.68 31.92 -3.25
N ARG A 276 -9.48 33.08 -2.62
CA ARG A 276 -9.33 34.36 -3.33
C ARG A 276 -7.97 34.48 -4.01
N ASN A 277 -7.03 33.61 -3.67
CA ASN A 277 -5.70 33.59 -4.26
C ASN A 277 -5.51 32.28 -5.04
N SER A 278 -5.37 32.41 -6.36
CA SER A 278 -5.12 31.26 -7.26
C SER A 278 -3.87 30.47 -6.87
N ARG A 279 -2.83 31.13 -6.33
CA ARG A 279 -1.60 30.47 -5.91
C ARG A 279 -1.82 29.44 -4.80
N ASN A 280 -2.77 29.70 -3.89
CA ASN A 280 -3.08 28.77 -2.81
C ASN A 280 -3.85 27.55 -3.32
N ILE A 281 -4.76 27.75 -4.29
CA ILE A 281 -5.47 26.66 -4.98
C ILE A 281 -4.45 25.79 -5.74
N GLU A 282 -3.53 26.41 -6.46
CA GLU A 282 -2.46 25.70 -7.15
C GLU A 282 -1.50 24.99 -6.20
N ALA A 283 -1.23 25.54 -5.02
CA ALA A 283 -0.40 24.89 -4.00
C ALA A 283 -1.06 23.64 -3.43
N ALA A 284 -2.35 23.73 -3.07
CA ALA A 284 -3.13 22.59 -2.61
C ALA A 284 -3.22 21.50 -3.70
N ASP A 285 -3.46 21.88 -4.96
CA ASP A 285 -3.48 20.91 -6.07
C ASP A 285 -2.11 20.28 -6.29
N ARG A 286 -1.02 21.06 -6.29
CA ARG A 286 0.35 20.51 -6.36
C ARG A 286 0.61 19.50 -5.25
N PHE A 287 0.23 19.79 -4.01
CA PHE A 287 0.40 18.85 -2.91
C PHE A 287 -0.31 17.51 -3.19
N LEU A 288 -1.57 17.53 -3.65
CA LEU A 288 -2.29 16.31 -4.03
C LEU A 288 -1.63 15.59 -5.21
N GLN A 289 -1.10 16.31 -6.20
CA GLN A 289 -0.40 15.69 -7.33
C GLN A 289 0.91 15.01 -6.87
N PHE A 290 1.64 15.58 -5.92
CA PHE A 290 2.91 15.03 -5.45
C PHE A 290 2.74 13.87 -4.46
N THR A 291 1.62 13.82 -3.74
CA THR A 291 1.31 12.74 -2.79
C THR A 291 0.48 11.65 -3.46
N ALA A 292 -0.80 11.90 -3.72
CA ALA A 292 -1.71 10.92 -4.32
C ALA A 292 -1.45 10.72 -5.82
N GLY A 293 -1.28 11.81 -6.57
CA GLY A 293 -1.13 11.78 -8.03
C GLY A 293 0.10 11.01 -8.49
N TRP A 294 1.18 11.02 -7.70
CA TRP A 294 2.43 10.30 -7.97
C TRP A 294 2.18 8.84 -8.33
N PHE A 295 1.49 8.10 -7.48
CA PHE A 295 1.22 6.68 -7.72
C PHE A 295 -0.13 6.47 -8.42
N ALA A 296 -1.11 7.35 -8.21
CA ALA A 296 -2.44 7.17 -8.80
C ALA A 296 -2.49 7.41 -10.32
N HIS A 297 -1.74 8.38 -10.86
CA HIS A 297 -1.78 8.66 -12.31
C HIS A 297 -1.18 7.53 -13.15
N PRO A 298 0.02 7.00 -12.85
CA PRO A 298 0.56 5.89 -13.61
C PRO A 298 -0.38 4.67 -13.61
N ILE A 299 -1.09 4.42 -12.52
CA ILE A 299 -1.96 3.24 -12.34
C ILE A 299 -3.36 3.42 -12.95
N PHE A 300 -3.98 4.58 -12.76
CA PHE A 300 -5.41 4.77 -13.03
C PHE A 300 -5.72 5.77 -14.14
N LYS A 301 -4.70 6.40 -14.76
CA LYS A 301 -4.88 7.33 -15.89
C LYS A 301 -4.25 6.83 -17.18
N ASN A 302 -2.97 7.12 -17.38
CA ASN A 302 -2.31 7.03 -18.69
C ASN A 302 -0.97 6.28 -18.65
N GLY A 303 -0.59 5.69 -17.51
CA GLY A 303 0.74 5.08 -17.39
C GLY A 303 1.86 6.09 -17.10
N ASP A 304 1.57 7.39 -17.04
CA ASP A 304 2.58 8.44 -16.85
C ASP A 304 2.38 9.22 -15.54
N TYR A 305 3.42 9.91 -15.10
CA TYR A 305 3.39 10.77 -13.93
C TYR A 305 2.55 12.05 -14.18
N PRO A 306 2.11 12.77 -13.11
CA PRO A 306 1.47 14.08 -13.27
C PRO A 306 2.36 15.10 -14.01
N SER A 307 1.76 15.89 -14.91
CA SER A 307 2.43 16.90 -15.77
C SER A 307 3.27 17.95 -15.02
N LYS A 308 2.87 18.37 -13.82
CA LYS A 308 3.73 19.29 -13.03
C LYS A 308 5.00 18.65 -12.47
N ARG A 309 5.07 17.32 -12.44
CA ARG A 309 6.34 16.64 -12.16
C ARG A 309 7.23 16.67 -13.40
N SER A 310 6.70 16.50 -14.62
CA SER A 310 7.54 16.57 -15.83
C SER A 310 8.21 17.94 -16.04
N GLU A 311 7.60 19.04 -15.58
CA GLU A 311 8.13 20.41 -15.70
C GLU A 311 9.14 20.80 -14.60
N VAL A 312 8.91 20.41 -13.34
CA VAL A 312 9.87 20.65 -12.24
C VAL A 312 11.08 19.71 -12.35
N PHE A 313 10.93 18.59 -13.06
CA PHE A 313 11.91 17.52 -13.14
C PHE A 313 12.47 17.31 -14.56
N HIS A 314 12.68 18.39 -15.33
CA HIS A 314 13.30 18.30 -16.66
C HIS A 314 14.68 17.59 -16.64
N VAL A 315 15.34 17.53 -15.47
CA VAL A 315 16.60 16.80 -15.27
C VAL A 315 16.41 15.31 -14.98
N PHE A 316 15.22 14.85 -14.56
CA PHE A 316 14.96 13.45 -14.20
C PHE A 316 14.06 12.69 -15.18
N TYR A 317 13.42 13.40 -16.11
CA TYR A 317 12.60 12.78 -17.17
C TYR A 317 13.41 11.86 -18.09
N GLU A 318 14.71 12.11 -18.26
CA GLU A 318 15.60 11.23 -19.02
C GLU A 318 15.95 9.93 -18.28
N ILE A 319 15.85 9.90 -16.94
CA ILE A 319 16.14 8.71 -16.12
C ILE A 319 14.89 7.81 -16.01
N LEU A 320 13.71 8.42 -16.06
CA LEU A 320 12.43 7.75 -15.96
C LEU A 320 11.80 7.67 -17.36
N SER A 321 12.26 6.71 -18.18
CA SER A 321 11.51 6.34 -19.39
C SER A 321 10.03 6.14 -19.01
N PRO A 322 9.06 6.61 -19.81
CA PRO A 322 7.66 6.36 -19.54
C PRO A 322 7.48 4.88 -19.21
N ALA A 323 6.70 4.56 -18.18
CA ALA A 323 6.27 3.19 -17.97
C ALA A 323 5.39 2.82 -19.18
N ASN A 324 6.02 2.40 -20.28
CA ASN A 324 5.38 1.85 -21.47
C ASN A 324 4.71 0.50 -21.16
N GLU A 325 4.79 0.04 -19.91
CA GLU A 325 4.02 -1.06 -19.36
C GLU A 325 2.74 -0.51 -18.74
N VAL A 326 1.59 -1.09 -19.10
CA VAL A 326 0.30 -0.76 -18.49
C VAL A 326 0.36 -1.06 -16.99
N ILE A 327 0.53 -0.04 -16.16
CA ILE A 327 0.40 -0.16 -14.71
C ILE A 327 -1.11 -0.13 -14.43
N SER A 328 -1.66 -1.17 -13.80
CA SER A 328 -3.11 -1.32 -13.68
C SER A 328 -3.51 -1.87 -12.32
N SER A 329 -4.74 -1.54 -11.93
CA SER A 329 -5.37 -1.96 -10.69
C SER A 329 -6.88 -2.00 -10.92
N GLU A 330 -7.57 -2.92 -10.24
CA GLU A 330 -9.01 -3.14 -10.44
C GLU A 330 -9.91 -2.32 -9.51
N PHE A 331 -9.33 -1.73 -8.47
CA PHE A 331 -10.05 -0.89 -7.50
C PHE A 331 -9.09 0.15 -6.90
N LYS A 332 -9.62 1.23 -6.31
CA LYS A 332 -8.82 2.24 -5.62
C LYS A 332 -8.88 2.02 -4.11
N GLY A 333 -7.88 1.34 -3.54
CA GLY A 333 -7.68 1.32 -2.09
C GLY A 333 -7.17 2.67 -1.62
N ILE A 334 -7.97 3.42 -0.85
CA ILE A 334 -7.58 4.71 -0.28
C ILE A 334 -7.53 4.55 1.24
N PHE A 335 -6.37 4.85 1.83
CA PHE A 335 -6.19 5.04 3.25
C PHE A 335 -6.11 6.53 3.54
N SER A 336 -6.91 6.99 4.51
CA SER A 336 -6.88 8.36 4.99
C SER A 336 -6.69 8.33 6.49
N TRP A 337 -5.61 8.95 6.97
CA TRP A 337 -5.35 9.07 8.38
C TRP A 337 -6.18 10.22 8.95
N LYS A 338 -7.05 9.94 9.93
CA LYS A 338 -7.47 10.98 10.89
C LYS A 338 -6.36 11.15 11.93
N LYS A 339 -5.29 11.88 11.59
CA LYS A 339 -4.76 12.86 12.54
C LYS A 339 -5.39 14.18 12.16
N THR A 340 -6.17 14.72 13.08
CA THR A 340 -7.03 15.90 12.95
C THR A 340 -6.21 17.18 12.68
N CYS A 341 -5.55 17.28 11.53
CA CYS A 341 -4.85 18.47 11.11
C CYS A 341 -5.25 18.79 9.68
N ARG A 342 -6.10 19.81 9.55
CA ARG A 342 -6.32 20.52 8.29
C ARG A 342 -4.95 21.03 7.84
N ILE A 343 -4.33 20.37 6.86
CA ILE A 343 -3.10 20.88 6.26
C ILE A 343 -3.54 22.04 5.37
N VAL A 344 -3.28 23.25 5.85
CA VAL A 344 -3.57 24.48 5.13
C VAL A 344 -2.32 24.84 4.34
N ALA A 345 -2.39 24.68 3.01
CA ALA A 345 -1.29 25.01 2.10
C ALA A 345 -1.27 26.49 1.72
#